data_AF-A0A011VKL0-F1
#
_entry.id   AF-A0A011VKL0-F1
#
_cell.length_a   1.000
_cell.length_b   1.000
_cell.length_c   1.000
_cell.angle_alpha   90.00
_cell.angle_beta   90.00
_cell.angle_gamma   90.00
#
_symmetry.space_group_name_H-M   'P 1'
#
loop_
_entity.id
_entity.type
_entity.pdbx_description
1 polymer ?
#
loop_
_entity_poly.entity_id
_entity_poly.type
_entity_poly.pdbx_seq_one_letter_code
_entity_poly.pdbx_strand_id
1 'polypeptide(L)'
;MAQKPKPPAADEKHIRRLLEKYSCPVPYHEVRTRFLGNIATPMPVQPLQIVKDLWGGALPEFESMDAVNELIGALINELWNSLTRHQKRTDPFRLTRTTTGSSRQELGNLALLRRQELDGFVEGLFNGQDRIDLPEKASSALDTLGEIRAMMAGISELAKDDGKSVKAGDLDQTFKHVRELTLIIEKEINVVVLDCTRARRQMMKSVGGFTPPTLH
;
A
#
# COMPACT_ATOMS: atom_id res chain seq x y z
N MET A 1 -8.44 -30.58 8.15
CA MET A 1 -9.30 -29.48 7.60
C MET A 1 -8.74 -29.10 6.24
N ALA A 2 -9.55 -29.15 5.18
CA ALA A 2 -9.11 -28.76 3.84
C ALA A 2 -8.73 -27.27 3.83
N GLN A 3 -7.52 -26.93 3.36
CA GLN A 3 -7.14 -25.54 3.13
C GLN A 3 -8.11 -24.95 2.10
N LYS A 4 -8.78 -23.84 2.44
CA LYS A 4 -9.50 -23.05 1.44
C LYS A 4 -8.51 -22.65 0.34
N PRO A 5 -8.88 -22.74 -0.96
CA PRO A 5 -8.01 -22.33 -2.05
C PRO A 5 -7.50 -20.92 -1.81
N LYS A 6 -6.18 -20.72 -1.98
CA LYS A 6 -5.61 -19.38 -1.98
C LYS A 6 -6.27 -18.61 -3.13
N PRO A 7 -6.83 -17.40 -2.91
CA PRO A 7 -7.32 -16.59 -4.01
C PRO A 7 -6.19 -16.44 -5.04
N PRO A 8 -6.49 -16.53 -6.35
CA PRO A 8 -5.48 -16.30 -7.37
C PRO A 8 -4.83 -14.93 -7.13
N ALA A 9 -3.52 -14.84 -7.39
CA ALA A 9 -2.86 -13.55 -7.37
C ALA A 9 -3.52 -12.67 -8.44
N ALA A 10 -3.81 -11.41 -8.10
CA ALA A 10 -4.38 -10.47 -9.05
C ALA A 10 -3.47 -10.35 -10.29
N ASP A 11 -4.05 -10.23 -11.48
CA ASP A 11 -3.26 -10.05 -12.70
C ASP A 11 -2.69 -8.63 -12.76
N GLU A 12 -1.48 -8.48 -12.20
CA GLU A 12 -0.76 -7.21 -12.16
C GLU A 12 -0.60 -6.56 -13.54
N LYS A 13 -0.38 -7.35 -14.60
CA LYS A 13 -0.21 -6.79 -15.95
C LYS A 13 -1.53 -6.26 -16.48
N HIS A 14 -2.63 -6.95 -16.22
CA HIS A 14 -3.96 -6.47 -16.58
C HIS A 14 -4.33 -5.19 -15.82
N ILE A 15 -4.12 -5.16 -14.50
CA ILE A 15 -4.43 -3.98 -13.67
C ILE A 15 -3.61 -2.78 -14.11
N ARG A 16 -2.29 -2.94 -14.34
CA ARG A 16 -1.44 -1.84 -14.84
C ARG A 16 -1.96 -1.27 -16.16
N ARG A 17 -2.32 -2.14 -17.12
CA ARG A 17 -2.90 -1.71 -18.40
C ARG A 17 -4.21 -0.94 -18.23
N LEU A 18 -5.06 -1.35 -17.29
CA LEU A 18 -6.31 -0.63 -17.00
C LEU A 18 -6.04 0.75 -16.39
N LEU A 19 -5.14 0.82 -15.40
CA LEU A 19 -4.75 2.09 -14.78
C LEU A 19 -4.15 3.06 -15.82
N GLU A 20 -3.31 2.55 -16.72
CA GLU A 20 -2.74 3.33 -17.83
C GLU A 20 -3.82 3.76 -18.83
N LYS A 21 -4.70 2.85 -19.28
CA LYS A 21 -5.80 3.12 -20.23
C LYS A 21 -6.66 4.29 -19.75
N TYR A 22 -6.98 4.34 -18.45
CA TYR A 22 -7.80 5.39 -17.87
C TYR A 22 -7.00 6.51 -17.21
N SER A 23 -5.73 6.67 -17.56
CA SER A 23 -4.86 7.77 -17.12
C SER A 23 -4.87 8.00 -15.60
N CYS A 24 -4.83 6.90 -14.82
CA CYS A 24 -4.77 6.98 -13.37
C CYS A 24 -3.52 7.78 -12.94
N PRO A 25 -3.66 8.86 -12.16
CA PRO A 25 -2.53 9.68 -11.72
C PRO A 25 -1.65 8.97 -10.69
N VAL A 26 -2.19 7.92 -10.04
CA VAL A 26 -1.51 7.14 -9.01
C VAL A 26 -0.84 5.92 -9.64
N PRO A 27 0.47 5.69 -9.46
CA PRO A 27 1.14 4.53 -10.02
C PRO A 27 0.73 3.24 -9.29
N TYR A 28 0.76 2.10 -9.99
CA TYR A 28 0.26 0.82 -9.47
C TYR A 28 0.85 0.39 -8.10
N HIS A 29 2.15 0.60 -7.84
CA HIS A 29 2.76 0.25 -6.55
C HIS A 29 2.20 1.08 -5.39
N GLU A 30 1.83 2.32 -5.66
CA GLU A 30 1.15 3.20 -4.71
C GLU A 30 -0.31 2.78 -4.54
N VAL A 31 -1.02 2.40 -5.61
CA VAL A 31 -2.38 1.84 -5.51
C VAL A 31 -2.40 0.60 -4.62
N ARG A 32 -1.44 -0.33 -4.79
CA ARG A 32 -1.32 -1.55 -3.96
C ARG A 32 -1.21 -1.22 -2.47
N THR A 33 -0.35 -0.27 -2.13
CA THR A 33 -0.08 0.10 -0.75
C THR A 33 -1.19 0.94 -0.16
N ARG A 34 -1.83 1.81 -0.97
CA ARG A 34 -3.05 2.54 -0.60
C ARG A 34 -4.21 1.62 -0.28
N PHE A 35 -4.45 0.59 -1.09
CA PHE A 35 -5.45 -0.42 -0.77
C PHE A 35 -5.08 -1.20 0.49
N LEU A 36 -3.81 -1.57 0.68
CA LEU A 36 -3.37 -2.23 1.90
C LEU A 36 -3.59 -1.36 3.16
N GLY A 37 -3.30 -0.07 3.09
CA GLY A 37 -3.58 0.90 4.16
C GLY A 37 -5.06 0.97 4.49
N ASN A 38 -5.92 1.11 3.47
CA ASN A 38 -7.37 1.11 3.65
C ASN A 38 -7.90 -0.21 4.21
N ILE A 39 -7.31 -1.34 3.84
CA ILE A 39 -7.66 -2.66 4.40
C ILE A 39 -7.26 -2.77 5.88
N ALA A 40 -6.19 -2.07 6.28
CA ALA A 40 -5.66 -2.08 7.64
C ALA A 40 -6.34 -1.06 8.57
N THR A 41 -6.88 0.04 8.02
CA THR A 41 -7.42 1.14 8.82
C THR A 41 -8.44 0.67 9.86
N PRO A 42 -8.42 1.24 11.08
CA PRO A 42 -9.46 0.98 12.08
C PRO A 42 -10.80 1.65 11.72
N MET A 43 -10.80 2.57 10.74
CA MET A 43 -11.97 3.33 10.32
C MET A 43 -12.88 2.53 9.36
N PRO A 44 -14.18 2.86 9.27
CA PRO A 44 -15.03 2.36 8.21
C PRO A 44 -14.50 2.77 6.83
N VAL A 45 -14.58 1.86 5.85
CA VAL A 45 -14.13 2.10 4.47
C VAL A 45 -15.25 1.85 3.48
N GLN A 46 -15.25 2.61 2.39
CA GLN A 46 -16.13 2.41 1.24
C GLN A 46 -15.27 2.10 0.01
N PRO A 47 -15.12 0.82 -0.38
CA PRO A 47 -14.19 0.43 -1.44
C PRO A 47 -14.38 1.18 -2.76
N LEU A 48 -15.64 1.44 -3.16
CA LEU A 48 -15.92 2.21 -4.38
C LEU A 48 -15.46 3.67 -4.28
N GLN A 49 -15.56 4.29 -3.11
CA GLN A 49 -15.06 5.65 -2.91
C GLN A 49 -13.54 5.68 -2.99
N ILE A 50 -12.86 4.72 -2.36
CA ILE A 50 -11.40 4.57 -2.44
C ILE A 50 -10.93 4.42 -3.90
N VAL A 51 -11.69 3.71 -4.74
CA VAL A 51 -11.39 3.62 -6.18
C VAL A 51 -11.56 4.98 -6.87
N LYS A 52 -12.63 5.72 -6.58
CA LYS A 52 -12.83 7.09 -7.12
C LYS A 52 -11.70 8.04 -6.71
N ASP A 53 -11.22 7.91 -5.48
CA ASP A 53 -10.18 8.78 -4.94
C ASP A 53 -8.84 8.60 -5.65
N LEU A 54 -8.61 7.46 -6.34
CA LEU A 54 -7.47 7.31 -7.25
C LEU A 54 -7.48 8.34 -8.40
N TRP A 55 -8.65 8.88 -8.75
CA TRP A 55 -8.86 9.92 -9.76
C TRP A 55 -9.35 11.24 -9.15
N GLY A 56 -9.06 11.49 -7.88
CA GLY A 56 -9.45 12.76 -7.22
C GLY A 56 -10.94 12.86 -6.88
N GLY A 57 -11.62 11.72 -6.71
CA GLY A 57 -12.99 11.65 -6.16
C GLY A 57 -14.08 11.35 -7.18
N ALA A 58 -13.76 11.30 -8.46
CA ALA A 58 -14.68 10.90 -9.54
C ALA A 58 -14.00 9.87 -10.46
N LEU A 59 -14.75 8.87 -10.92
CA LEU A 59 -14.23 7.93 -11.90
C LEU A 59 -14.00 8.62 -13.26
N PRO A 60 -13.07 8.12 -14.08
CA PRO A 60 -12.87 8.61 -15.45
C PRO A 60 -14.09 8.36 -16.34
N GLU A 61 -14.10 8.93 -17.54
CA GLU A 61 -15.12 8.60 -18.54
C GLU A 61 -14.91 7.18 -19.08
N PHE A 62 -16.01 6.45 -19.29
CA PHE A 62 -15.99 5.09 -19.84
C PHE A 62 -16.86 5.00 -21.09
N GLU A 63 -16.42 4.18 -22.02
CA GLU A 63 -17.14 3.89 -23.28
C GLU A 63 -18.40 3.05 -23.05
N SER A 64 -18.47 2.28 -21.95
CA SER A 64 -19.59 1.40 -21.64
C SER A 64 -19.64 1.01 -20.15
N MET A 65 -20.75 0.42 -19.73
CA MET A 65 -20.86 -0.17 -18.40
C MET A 65 -19.94 -1.38 -18.22
N ASP A 66 -19.66 -2.13 -19.28
CA ASP A 66 -18.71 -3.26 -19.24
C ASP A 66 -17.30 -2.78 -18.92
N ALA A 67 -16.88 -1.63 -19.46
CA ALA A 67 -15.61 -1.00 -19.17
C ALA A 67 -15.50 -0.56 -17.69
N VAL A 68 -16.60 -0.09 -17.10
CA VAL A 68 -16.68 0.21 -15.66
C VAL A 68 -16.51 -1.09 -14.85
N ASN A 69 -17.28 -2.12 -15.20
CA ASN A 69 -17.26 -3.41 -14.50
C ASN A 69 -15.89 -4.09 -14.56
N GLU A 70 -15.19 -3.98 -15.70
CA GLU A 70 -13.83 -4.47 -15.86
C GLU A 70 -12.86 -3.79 -14.89
N LEU A 71 -12.85 -2.45 -14.85
CA LEU A 71 -11.97 -1.70 -13.95
C LEU A 71 -12.28 -1.98 -12.48
N ILE A 72 -13.56 -1.89 -12.08
CA ILE A 72 -13.97 -2.13 -10.69
C ILE A 72 -13.71 -3.58 -10.30
N GLY A 73 -13.95 -4.54 -11.20
CA GLY A 73 -13.65 -5.94 -11.01
C GLY A 73 -12.16 -6.18 -10.73
N ALA A 74 -11.28 -5.64 -11.57
CA ALA A 74 -9.84 -5.77 -11.39
C ALA A 74 -9.33 -5.12 -10.08
N LEU A 75 -9.86 -3.96 -9.71
CA LEU A 75 -9.41 -3.25 -8.51
C LEU A 75 -9.97 -3.83 -7.21
N ILE A 76 -11.27 -4.13 -7.15
CA ILE A 76 -11.93 -4.61 -5.93
C ILE A 76 -11.89 -6.13 -5.86
N ASN A 77 -12.40 -6.81 -6.88
CA ASN A 77 -12.59 -8.26 -6.81
C ASN A 77 -11.27 -9.02 -6.87
N GLU A 78 -10.27 -8.48 -7.58
CA GLU A 78 -8.95 -9.08 -7.68
C GLU A 78 -7.94 -8.43 -6.72
N LEU A 79 -7.54 -7.18 -6.99
CA LEU A 79 -6.43 -6.56 -6.27
C LEU A 79 -6.70 -6.43 -4.77
N TRP A 80 -7.76 -5.72 -4.39
CA TRP A 80 -8.13 -5.50 -2.99
C TRP A 80 -8.29 -6.82 -2.24
N ASN A 81 -9.08 -7.76 -2.78
CA ASN A 81 -9.28 -9.08 -2.18
C ASN A 81 -7.96 -9.86 -2.00
N SER A 82 -7.06 -9.80 -2.98
CA SER A 82 -5.74 -10.47 -2.89
C SER A 82 -4.88 -9.90 -1.75
N LEU A 83 -5.04 -8.61 -1.43
CA LEU A 83 -4.31 -7.92 -0.37
C LEU A 83 -4.86 -8.22 1.03
N THR A 84 -6.15 -8.56 1.16
CA THR A 84 -6.76 -8.88 2.47
C THR A 84 -6.07 -10.04 3.19
N ARG A 85 -5.41 -10.95 2.46
CA ARG A 85 -4.67 -12.07 3.04
C ARG A 85 -3.54 -11.62 3.97
N HIS A 86 -3.00 -10.42 3.75
CA HIS A 86 -1.90 -9.84 4.52
C HIS A 86 -2.28 -9.43 5.94
N GLN A 87 -3.58 -9.45 6.27
CA GLN A 87 -4.06 -9.40 7.65
C GLN A 87 -3.72 -10.65 8.48
N LYS A 88 -3.06 -11.67 7.88
CA LYS A 88 -2.60 -12.89 8.54
C LYS A 88 -1.08 -12.86 8.68
N ARG A 89 -0.59 -13.19 9.87
CA ARG A 89 0.86 -13.26 10.18
C ARG A 89 1.63 -14.21 9.26
N THR A 90 0.97 -15.25 8.73
CA THR A 90 1.57 -16.26 7.84
C THR A 90 1.78 -15.78 6.41
N ASP A 91 1.16 -14.67 6.01
CA ASP A 91 1.22 -14.13 4.65
C ASP A 91 1.63 -12.65 4.67
N PRO A 92 2.87 -12.31 5.08
CA PRO A 92 3.30 -10.92 5.16
C PRO A 92 3.26 -10.23 3.78
N PHE A 93 2.92 -8.94 3.77
CA PHE A 93 3.01 -8.09 2.60
C PHE A 93 4.47 -7.88 2.19
N ARG A 94 4.70 -7.75 0.88
CA ARG A 94 6.00 -7.44 0.28
C ARG A 94 5.84 -6.30 -0.71
N LEU A 95 6.80 -5.38 -0.68
CA LEU A 95 6.88 -4.26 -1.60
C LEU A 95 7.22 -4.76 -3.01
N THR A 96 7.08 -3.87 -3.98
CA THR A 96 7.38 -4.16 -5.38
C THR A 96 8.84 -4.61 -5.50
N ARG A 97 9.08 -5.72 -6.21
CA ARG A 97 10.45 -6.17 -6.46
C ARG A 97 11.06 -5.32 -7.57
N THR A 98 12.27 -4.85 -7.35
CA THR A 98 13.04 -4.09 -8.33
C THR A 98 14.29 -4.85 -8.72
N THR A 99 14.75 -4.65 -9.95
CA THR A 99 16.07 -5.11 -10.38
C THR A 99 17.16 -4.29 -9.70
N THR A 100 18.35 -4.87 -9.54
CA THR A 100 19.51 -4.15 -9.04
C THR A 100 19.92 -3.08 -10.04
N GLY A 101 19.85 -1.81 -9.64
CA GLY A 101 20.47 -0.70 -10.35
C GLY A 101 21.92 -0.46 -9.90
N SER A 102 22.64 0.31 -10.70
CA SER A 102 24.03 0.76 -10.44
C SER A 102 24.27 2.23 -10.80
N SER A 103 23.26 2.93 -11.30
CA SER A 103 23.33 4.36 -11.64
C SER A 103 22.64 5.24 -10.61
N ARG A 104 23.01 6.52 -10.58
CA ARG A 104 22.35 7.55 -9.77
C ARG A 104 20.86 7.65 -10.06
N GLN A 105 20.49 7.62 -11.35
CA GLN A 105 19.10 7.69 -11.78
C GLN A 105 18.29 6.50 -11.26
N GLU A 106 18.83 5.29 -11.34
CA GLU A 106 18.17 4.09 -10.80
C GLU A 106 18.02 4.14 -9.27
N LEU A 107 19.00 4.70 -8.56
CA LEU A 107 18.88 4.93 -7.12
C LEU A 107 17.74 5.91 -6.81
N GLY A 108 17.68 7.02 -7.55
CA GLY A 108 16.62 8.02 -7.42
C GLY A 108 15.24 7.46 -7.70
N ASN A 109 15.12 6.63 -8.74
CA ASN A 109 13.88 5.94 -9.10
C ASN A 109 13.46 4.92 -8.03
N LEU A 110 14.41 4.15 -7.49
CA LEU A 110 14.14 3.22 -6.39
C LEU A 110 13.65 3.95 -5.14
N ALA A 111 14.31 5.05 -4.77
CA ALA A 111 13.91 5.87 -3.63
C ALA A 111 12.52 6.50 -3.84
N LEU A 112 12.24 7.02 -5.04
CA LEU A 112 10.92 7.54 -5.39
C LEU A 112 9.84 6.46 -5.27
N LEU A 113 10.10 5.27 -5.79
CA LEU A 113 9.18 4.14 -5.73
C LEU A 113 8.89 3.75 -4.27
N ARG A 114 9.92 3.65 -3.42
CA ARG A 114 9.74 3.38 -1.98
C ARG A 114 8.96 4.48 -1.27
N ARG A 115 9.23 5.75 -1.60
CA ARG A 115 8.49 6.90 -1.05
C ARG A 115 7.01 6.82 -1.41
N GLN A 116 6.70 6.57 -2.67
CA GLN A 116 5.32 6.42 -3.16
C GLN A 116 4.60 5.23 -2.51
N GLU A 117 5.28 4.10 -2.31
CA GLU A 117 4.70 2.97 -1.57
C GLU A 117 4.39 3.33 -0.10
N LEU A 118 5.21 4.17 0.53
CA LEU A 118 4.95 4.68 1.88
C LEU A 118 3.80 5.70 1.89
N ASP A 119 3.80 6.64 0.93
CA ASP A 119 2.76 7.65 0.75
C ASP A 119 1.39 6.98 0.57
N GLY A 120 1.30 6.02 -0.37
CA GLY A 120 0.09 5.25 -0.60
C GLY A 120 -0.39 4.54 0.66
N PHE A 121 0.51 3.81 1.35
CA PHE A 121 0.15 3.11 2.59
C PHE A 121 -0.42 4.05 3.66
N VAL A 122 0.22 5.18 3.92
CA VAL A 122 -0.22 6.15 4.94
C VAL A 122 -1.53 6.81 4.53
N GLU A 123 -1.66 7.26 3.29
CA GLU A 123 -2.89 7.86 2.77
C GLU A 123 -4.09 6.90 2.91
N GLY A 124 -3.88 5.63 2.54
CA GLY A 124 -4.89 4.60 2.70
C GLY A 124 -5.21 4.28 4.16
N LEU A 125 -4.22 4.28 5.05
CA LEU A 125 -4.44 4.01 6.46
C LEU A 125 -5.28 5.10 7.14
N PHE A 126 -5.03 6.36 6.81
CA PHE A 126 -5.76 7.50 7.36
C PHE A 126 -7.13 7.68 6.69
N ASN A 127 -7.31 7.19 5.45
CA ASN A 127 -8.59 7.17 4.74
C ASN A 127 -9.28 8.56 4.77
N GLY A 128 -8.52 9.61 4.44
CA GLY A 128 -8.99 11.00 4.40
C GLY A 128 -9.20 11.67 5.76
N GLN A 129 -8.86 11.02 6.87
CA GLN A 129 -8.90 11.63 8.20
C GLN A 129 -7.59 12.33 8.52
N ASP A 130 -7.64 13.48 9.21
CA ASP A 130 -6.43 14.16 9.70
C ASP A 130 -5.77 13.42 10.87
N ARG A 131 -6.58 12.69 11.64
CA ARG A 131 -6.15 11.95 12.83
C ARG A 131 -6.96 10.67 12.96
N ILE A 132 -6.28 9.60 13.37
CA ILE A 132 -6.90 8.31 13.69
C ILE A 132 -6.30 7.78 14.99
N ASP A 133 -7.12 7.08 15.77
CA ASP A 133 -6.65 6.39 16.97
C ASP A 133 -6.00 5.07 16.56
N LEU A 134 -4.71 4.93 16.83
CA LEU A 134 -3.93 3.75 16.50
C LEU A 134 -3.49 3.01 17.77
N PRO A 135 -3.47 1.67 17.71
CA PRO A 135 -2.75 0.86 18.68
C PRO A 135 -1.28 1.28 18.81
N GLU A 136 -0.71 1.14 20.01
CA GLU A 136 0.65 1.61 20.33
C GLU A 136 1.72 1.09 19.35
N LYS A 137 1.66 -0.20 18.96
CA LYS A 137 2.67 -0.76 18.04
C LYS A 137 2.48 -0.25 16.62
N ALA A 138 1.24 -0.04 16.18
CA ALA A 138 0.97 0.60 14.90
C ALA A 138 1.48 2.04 14.88
N SER A 139 1.28 2.80 15.96
CA SER A 139 1.80 4.18 16.09
C SER A 139 3.32 4.21 16.01
N SER A 140 4.02 3.39 16.82
CA SER A 140 5.49 3.34 16.82
C SER A 140 6.07 2.88 15.46
N ALA A 141 5.41 1.93 14.80
CA ALA A 141 5.81 1.50 13.46
C ALA A 141 5.62 2.62 12.42
N LEU A 142 4.55 3.43 12.53
CA LEU A 142 4.35 4.58 11.64
C LEU A 142 5.40 5.67 11.83
N ASP A 143 5.86 5.94 13.05
CA ASP A 143 6.94 6.89 13.29
C ASP A 143 8.20 6.48 12.50
N THR A 144 8.56 5.20 12.60
CA THR A 144 9.68 4.61 11.83
C THR A 144 9.45 4.73 10.32
N LEU A 145 8.24 4.44 9.84
CA LEU A 145 7.91 4.59 8.42
C LEU A 145 8.02 6.05 7.94
N GLY A 146 7.65 7.01 8.79
CA GLY A 146 7.77 8.45 8.53
C GLY A 146 9.22 8.90 8.37
N GLU A 147 10.12 8.43 9.24
CA GLU A 147 11.56 8.70 9.12
C GLU A 147 12.13 8.12 7.81
N ILE A 148 11.79 6.87 7.49
CA ILE A 148 12.26 6.23 6.26
C ILE A 148 11.71 6.95 5.04
N ARG A 149 10.45 7.38 5.06
CA ARG A 149 9.85 8.19 3.99
C ARG A 149 10.65 9.47 3.74
N ALA A 150 11.04 10.18 4.80
CA ALA A 150 11.85 11.39 4.69
C ALA A 150 13.23 11.10 4.07
N MET A 151 13.88 9.99 4.47
CA MET A 151 15.13 9.54 3.86
C MET A 151 14.98 9.23 2.36
N MET A 152 13.92 8.51 1.96
CA MET A 152 13.65 8.20 0.55
C MET A 152 13.39 9.46 -0.29
N ALA A 153 12.70 10.46 0.29
CA ALA A 153 12.50 11.75 -0.36
C ALA A 153 13.83 12.48 -0.58
N GLY A 154 14.70 12.52 0.43
CA GLY A 154 16.03 13.13 0.32
C GLY A 154 16.92 12.46 -0.73
N ILE A 155 16.93 11.12 -0.78
CA ILE A 155 17.70 10.36 -1.79
C ILE A 155 17.17 10.62 -3.20
N SER A 156 15.84 10.58 -3.38
CA SER A 156 15.21 10.83 -4.68
C SER A 156 15.52 12.24 -5.20
N GLU A 157 15.51 13.25 -4.32
CA GLU A 157 15.82 14.63 -4.71
C GLU A 157 17.31 14.81 -5.03
N LEU A 158 18.21 14.27 -4.21
CA LEU A 158 19.65 14.33 -4.46
C LEU A 158 20.05 13.63 -5.77
N ALA A 159 19.32 12.59 -6.16
CA ALA A 159 19.57 11.86 -7.40
C ALA A 159 19.22 12.67 -8.67
N LYS A 160 18.38 13.72 -8.57
CA LYS A 160 18.06 14.63 -9.68
C LYS A 160 19.07 15.75 -9.87
N ASP A 161 19.94 15.98 -8.88
CA ASP A 161 20.96 17.03 -8.94
C ASP A 161 22.19 16.55 -9.74
N ASP A 162 22.18 16.85 -11.03
CA ASP A 162 23.27 16.53 -11.97
C ASP A 162 24.56 17.32 -11.69
N GLY A 163 24.50 18.37 -10.86
CA GLY A 163 25.63 19.25 -10.57
C GLY A 163 26.69 18.65 -9.63
N LYS A 164 26.40 17.53 -8.96
CA LYS A 164 27.32 16.89 -8.00
C LYS A 164 27.92 15.61 -8.56
N SER A 165 29.24 15.51 -8.62
CA SER A 165 29.92 14.24 -8.90
C SER A 165 29.68 13.24 -7.75
N VAL A 166 29.33 11.99 -8.07
CA VAL A 166 29.12 10.91 -7.08
C VAL A 166 30.17 9.85 -7.32
N LYS A 167 30.88 9.46 -6.26
CA LYS A 167 31.80 8.33 -6.32
C LYS A 167 31.00 7.04 -6.38
N ALA A 168 31.42 6.11 -7.24
CA ALA A 168 30.75 4.81 -7.41
C ALA A 168 30.61 4.05 -6.08
N GLY A 169 31.61 4.10 -5.19
CA GLY A 169 31.55 3.45 -3.87
C GLY A 169 30.46 4.01 -2.94
N ASP A 170 30.21 5.33 -2.98
CA ASP A 170 29.17 5.97 -2.18
C ASP A 170 27.77 5.60 -2.72
N LEU A 171 27.65 5.43 -4.03
CA LEU A 171 26.43 4.99 -4.70
C LEU A 171 26.08 3.55 -4.34
N ASP A 172 27.05 2.63 -4.44
CA ASP A 172 26.87 1.22 -4.06
C ASP A 172 26.48 1.05 -2.59
N GLN A 173 27.10 1.83 -1.70
CA GLN A 173 26.76 1.83 -0.28
C GLN A 173 25.33 2.34 -0.05
N THR A 174 24.92 3.40 -0.76
CA THR A 174 23.56 3.93 -0.64
C THR A 174 22.52 2.94 -1.16
N PHE A 175 22.79 2.21 -2.24
CA PHE A 175 21.93 1.11 -2.68
C PHE A 175 21.77 0.02 -1.62
N LYS A 176 22.83 -0.34 -0.90
CA LYS A 176 22.74 -1.30 0.21
C LYS A 176 21.83 -0.79 1.32
N HIS A 177 22.02 0.46 1.75
CA HIS A 177 21.16 1.08 2.76
C HIS A 177 19.69 1.12 2.33
N VAL A 178 19.38 1.48 1.08
CA VAL A 178 17.99 1.48 0.58
C VAL A 178 17.38 0.07 0.58
N ARG A 179 18.17 -0.97 0.32
CA ARG A 179 17.72 -2.37 0.41
C ARG A 179 17.46 -2.80 1.86
N GLU A 180 18.31 -2.40 2.80
CA GLU A 180 18.12 -2.66 4.22
C GLU A 180 16.87 -1.93 4.74
N LEU A 181 16.72 -0.64 4.42
CA LEU A 181 15.53 0.15 4.73
C LEU A 181 14.27 -0.45 4.11
N THR A 182 14.34 -1.01 2.90
CA THR A 182 13.21 -1.73 2.27
C THR A 182 12.70 -2.88 3.14
N LEU A 183 13.61 -3.66 3.74
CA LEU A 183 13.23 -4.76 4.63
C LEU A 183 12.57 -4.24 5.91
N ILE A 184 13.04 -3.10 6.42
CA ILE A 184 12.44 -2.42 7.57
C ILE A 184 11.04 -1.90 7.21
N ILE A 185 10.86 -1.26 6.05
CA ILE A 185 9.54 -0.81 5.59
C ILE A 185 8.56 -1.99 5.55
N GLU A 186 8.94 -3.10 4.93
CA GLU A 186 8.08 -4.29 4.88
C GLU A 186 7.73 -4.79 6.28
N LYS A 187 8.70 -4.85 7.19
CA LYS A 187 8.46 -5.26 8.58
C LYS A 187 7.46 -4.33 9.27
N GLU A 188 7.67 -3.03 9.21
CA GLU A 188 6.83 -2.05 9.92
C GLU A 188 5.43 -1.92 9.29
N ILE A 189 5.29 -1.97 7.96
CA ILE A 189 3.97 -2.08 7.31
C ILE A 189 3.21 -3.30 7.85
N ASN A 190 3.87 -4.46 7.95
CA ASN A 190 3.22 -5.66 8.48
C ASN A 190 2.87 -5.53 9.98
N VAL A 191 3.66 -4.80 10.78
CA VAL A 191 3.31 -4.48 12.17
C VAL A 191 2.01 -3.68 12.21
N VAL A 192 1.93 -2.57 11.46
CA VAL A 192 0.74 -1.72 11.38
C VAL A 192 -0.49 -2.52 10.96
N VAL A 193 -0.38 -3.29 9.86
CA VAL A 193 -1.48 -4.11 9.32
C VAL A 193 -2.00 -5.09 10.38
N LEU A 194 -1.11 -5.81 11.07
CA LEU A 194 -1.50 -6.83 12.04
C LEU A 194 -2.08 -6.23 13.32
N ASP A 195 -1.52 -5.12 13.81
CA ASP A 195 -1.95 -4.51 15.06
C ASP A 195 -3.32 -3.82 14.90
N CYS A 196 -3.53 -3.07 13.81
CA CYS A 196 -4.84 -2.48 13.50
C CYS A 196 -5.90 -3.55 13.24
N THR A 197 -5.54 -4.62 12.52
CA THR A 197 -6.44 -5.77 12.31
C THR A 197 -6.86 -6.40 13.64
N ARG A 198 -5.92 -6.55 14.58
CA ARG A 198 -6.19 -7.13 15.89
C ARG A 198 -7.11 -6.24 16.71
N ALA A 199 -6.83 -4.95 16.77
CA ALA A 199 -7.63 -3.96 17.50
C ALA A 199 -9.08 -3.93 16.97
N ARG A 200 -9.26 -3.86 15.64
CA ARG A 200 -10.59 -3.90 15.01
C ARG A 200 -11.36 -5.18 15.35
N ARG A 201 -10.71 -6.35 15.34
CA ARG A 201 -11.34 -7.62 15.75
C ARG A 201 -11.71 -7.65 17.23
N GLN A 202 -10.91 -7.02 18.10
CA GLN A 202 -11.21 -6.92 19.53
C GLN A 202 -12.40 -6.00 19.79
N MET A 203 -12.46 -4.84 19.12
CA MET A 203 -13.60 -3.92 19.19
C MET A 203 -14.90 -4.58 18.71
N MET A 204 -14.87 -5.32 17.60
CA MET A 204 -16.05 -6.06 17.12
C MET A 204 -16.53 -7.10 18.13
N LYS A 205 -15.61 -7.75 18.87
CA LYS A 205 -15.97 -8.71 19.92
C LYS A 205 -16.54 -8.04 21.17
N SER A 206 -16.05 -6.85 21.55
CA SER A 206 -16.57 -6.12 22.70
C SER A 206 -17.92 -5.46 22.44
N VAL A 207 -18.20 -5.05 21.21
CA VAL A 207 -19.52 -4.55 20.78
C VAL A 207 -20.53 -5.71 20.60
N GLY A 208 -20.04 -6.94 20.39
CA GLY A 208 -20.82 -8.18 20.23
C GLY A 208 -21.44 -8.76 21.51
N GLY A 209 -21.74 -7.95 22.52
CA GLY A 209 -22.64 -8.31 23.63
C GLY A 209 -24.13 -8.28 23.23
N PHE A 210 -24.44 -8.22 21.94
CA PHE A 210 -25.79 -8.31 21.41
C PHE A 210 -26.14 -9.78 21.16
N THR A 211 -27.04 -10.34 21.97
CA THR A 211 -27.71 -11.61 21.65
C THR A 211 -28.32 -11.51 20.26
N PRO A 212 -28.04 -12.45 19.33
CA PRO A 212 -28.75 -12.46 18.06
C PRO A 212 -30.25 -12.58 18.35
N PRO A 213 -31.13 -11.81 17.68
CA PRO A 213 -32.55 -12.02 17.81
C PRO A 213 -32.83 -13.42 17.27
N THR A 214 -33.18 -14.33 18.17
CA THR A 214 -33.90 -15.55 17.81
C THR A 214 -35.19 -15.12 17.14
N LEU A 215 -35.27 -15.32 15.83
CA LEU A 215 -36.52 -15.23 15.09
C LEU A 215 -37.42 -16.35 15.61
N HIS A 216 -38.50 -15.97 16.30
CA HIS A 216 -39.68 -16.80 16.55
C HIS A 216 -40.59 -16.73 15.33
#